data_AF-A0A454W745-F1
#
_entry.id   AF-A0A454W745-F1
#
_cell.length_a   1.000
_cell.length_b   1.000
_cell.length_c   1.000
_cell.angle_alpha   90.00
_cell.angle_beta   90.00
_cell.angle_gamma   90.00
#
_symmetry.space_group_name_H-M   'P 1'
#
loop_
_entity.id
_entity.type
_entity.pdbx_description
1 polymer ?
#
loop_
_entity_poly.entity_id
_entity_poly.type
_entity_poly.pdbx_seq_one_letter_code
_entity_poly.pdbx_strand_id
1 'polypeptide(L)' 'MSAFASDPGLDDIRDAADHGTEVDVAVHLHNGTVRLSILWTQEILLNADDADQVAQALQRAAGQARRITAAIGPDRSTST' A
#
# COMPACT_ATOMS: atom_id res chain seq x y z
N MET A 1 12.89 7.70 -10.07
CA MET A 1 12.28 7.47 -8.74
C MET A 1 10.81 7.19 -8.95
N SER A 2 10.27 6.13 -8.33
CA SER A 2 8.84 5.81 -8.37
C SER A 2 8.05 6.85 -7.56
N ALA A 3 6.84 7.20 -8.02
CA ALA A 3 5.91 8.04 -7.24
C ALA A 3 5.28 7.27 -6.06
N PHE A 4 5.47 5.95 -6.03
CA PHE A 4 4.97 5.04 -5.01
C PHE A 4 6.11 4.51 -4.14
N ALA A 5 5.86 4.43 -2.84
CA ALA A 5 6.68 3.68 -1.90
C ALA A 5 5.92 2.43 -1.45
N SER A 6 6.46 1.26 -1.80
CA SER A 6 5.96 -0.06 -1.41
C SER A 6 6.23 -0.36 0.06
N ASP A 7 5.37 -1.18 0.67
CA ASP A 7 5.55 -1.67 2.04
C ASP A 7 6.58 -2.82 2.03
N PRO A 8 7.75 -2.64 2.69
CA PRO A 8 8.81 -3.67 2.71
C PRO A 8 8.45 -4.88 3.56
N GLY A 9 7.35 -4.83 4.32
CA GLY A 9 6.87 -5.94 5.13
C GLY A 9 6.09 -6.99 4.33
N LEU A 10 5.94 -6.82 3.02
CA LEU A 10 5.23 -7.77 2.15
C LEU A 10 6.15 -8.53 1.19
N ASP A 11 7.46 -8.29 1.22
CA ASP A 11 8.43 -8.91 0.29
C ASP A 11 8.44 -10.45 0.34
N ASP A 12 8.01 -11.04 1.46
CA ASP A 12 7.96 -12.49 1.67
C ASP A 12 6.54 -13.10 1.54
N ILE A 13 5.50 -12.28 1.30
CA ILE A 13 4.13 -12.78 1.17
C ILE A 13 3.91 -13.38 -0.21
N ARG A 14 3.53 -14.66 -0.24
CA ARG A 14 3.26 -15.41 -1.47
C ARG A 14 1.90 -16.06 -1.42
N ASP A 15 1.38 -16.37 -2.60
CA ASP A 15 0.18 -17.18 -2.76
C ASP A 15 0.28 -18.51 -1.99
N ALA A 16 -0.70 -18.78 -1.14
CA ALA A 16 -0.82 -20.05 -0.43
C ALA A 16 -1.07 -21.23 -1.39
N ALA A 17 -1.55 -20.96 -2.61
CA ALA A 17 -1.69 -21.96 -3.67
C ALA A 17 -0.41 -22.14 -4.50
N ASP A 18 0.69 -21.47 -4.15
CA ASP A 18 2.02 -21.58 -4.78
C ASP A 18 2.04 -21.21 -6.28
N HIS A 19 1.23 -20.23 -6.68
CA HIS A 19 1.21 -19.72 -8.06
C HIS A 19 2.24 -18.62 -8.32
N GLY A 20 3.07 -18.27 -7.33
CA GLY A 20 3.99 -17.13 -7.42
C GLY A 20 3.29 -15.77 -7.50
N THR A 21 2.01 -15.70 -7.11
CA THR A 21 1.29 -14.43 -6.95
C THR A 21 1.87 -13.66 -5.77
N GLU A 22 2.08 -12.36 -5.96
CA GLU A 22 2.60 -11.44 -4.94
C GLU A 22 1.58 -10.32 -4.69
N VAL A 23 1.61 -9.78 -3.47
CA VAL A 23 0.79 -8.62 -3.08
C VAL A 23 1.69 -7.45 -2.68
N ASP A 24 1.44 -6.29 -3.25
CA ASP A 24 2.11 -5.03 -2.91
C ASP A 24 1.10 -4.03 -2.36
N VAL A 25 1.46 -3.37 -1.27
CA VAL A 25 0.75 -2.22 -0.74
C VAL A 25 1.69 -1.03 -0.82
N ALA A 26 1.28 0.00 -1.56
CA ALA A 26 2.13 1.17 -1.77
C ALA A 26 1.39 2.48 -1.53
N VAL A 27 2.11 3.50 -1.05
CA VAL A 27 1.57 4.85 -0.84
C VAL A 27 2.11 5.78 -1.91
N HIS A 28 1.22 6.53 -2.56
CA HIS A 28 1.60 7.58 -3.48
C HIS A 28 2.09 8.81 -2.72
N LEU A 29 3.37 9.16 -2.93
CA LEU A 29 4.09 10.12 -2.09
C LEU A 29 3.59 11.56 -2.22
N HIS A 30 2.83 11.88 -3.28
CA HIS A 30 2.39 13.26 -3.56
C HIS A 30 0.95 13.56 -3.18
N ASN A 31 0.09 12.55 -3.05
CA ASN A 31 -1.35 12.76 -2.79
C ASN A 31 -1.89 11.83 -1.71
N GLY A 32 -1.06 10.94 -1.16
CA GLY A 32 -1.44 10.04 -0.08
C GLY A 32 -2.43 8.95 -0.50
N THR A 33 -2.68 8.69 -1.78
CA THR A 33 -3.51 7.53 -2.15
C THR A 33 -2.76 6.23 -1.83
N VAL A 34 -3.51 5.21 -1.40
CA VAL A 34 -2.98 3.86 -1.17
C VAL A 34 -3.34 3.00 -2.37
N ARG A 35 -2.34 2.27 -2.89
CA ARG A 35 -2.51 1.27 -3.95
C ARG A 35 -2.32 -0.11 -3.33
N LEU A 36 -3.28 -0.99 -3.57
CA LEU A 36 -3.13 -2.43 -3.40
C LEU A 36 -2.93 -3.03 -4.79
N SER A 37 -1.91 -3.85 -4.97
CA SER A 37 -1.59 -4.50 -6.23
C SER A 37 -1.45 -6.00 -6.00
N ILE A 38 -2.11 -6.78 -6.85
CA ILE A 38 -1.90 -8.22 -6.96
C ILE A 38 -1.12 -8.39 -8.26
N LEU A 39 0.08 -8.93 -8.17
CA LEU A 39 0.95 -9.11 -9.33
C LEU A 39 0.64 -10.44 -9.99
N TRP A 40 0.75 -10.49 -11.31
CA TRP A 40 0.62 -11.70 -12.15
C TRP A 40 -0.79 -12.29 -12.29
N THR A 41 -1.69 -12.11 -11.32
CA THR A 41 -3.07 -12.64 -11.32
C THR A 41 -4.12 -11.61 -10.89
N GLN A 42 -5.40 -12.02 -10.83
CA GLN A 42 -6.51 -11.17 -10.36
C GLN A 42 -6.82 -11.34 -8.86
N GLU A 43 -6.39 -12.45 -8.26
CA GLU A 43 -6.65 -12.81 -6.87
C GLU A 43 -5.44 -13.51 -6.25
N ILE A 44 -5.32 -13.41 -4.93
CA ILE A 44 -4.30 -14.12 -4.15
C ILE A 44 -5.00 -14.88 -3.02
N LEU A 45 -4.59 -16.12 -2.80
CA LEU A 45 -5.06 -16.89 -1.66
C LEU A 45 -4.04 -16.73 -0.53
N LEU A 46 -4.49 -16.28 0.64
CA LEU A 46 -3.63 -16.05 1.80
C LEU A 46 -3.98 -17.04 2.92
N ASN A 47 -2.96 -17.51 3.62
CA ASN A 47 -3.19 -18.13 4.93
C ASN A 47 -3.52 -17.04 5.96
N ALA A 48 -3.90 -17.44 7.18
CA ALA A 48 -4.34 -16.51 8.21
C ALA A 48 -3.24 -15.51 8.61
N ASP A 49 -1.99 -15.96 8.77
CA ASP A 49 -0.88 -15.12 9.20
C ASP A 49 -0.51 -14.10 8.11
N ASP A 50 -0.51 -14.51 6.84
CA ASP A 50 -0.24 -13.64 5.70
C ASP A 50 -1.36 -12.62 5.49
N ALA A 51 -2.62 -13.02 5.70
CA ALA A 51 -3.76 -12.11 5.67
C ALA A 51 -3.64 -11.02 6.77
N ASP A 52 -3.20 -11.39 7.96
CA ASP A 52 -2.92 -10.43 9.04
C ASP A 52 -1.77 -9.49 8.67
N GLN A 53 -0.72 -9.97 8.01
CA GLN A 53 0.38 -9.12 7.54
C GLN A 53 -0.08 -8.12 6.49
N VAL A 54 -0.92 -8.53 5.53
CA VAL A 54 -1.52 -7.62 4.53
C VAL A 54 -2.41 -6.57 5.20
N ALA A 55 -3.22 -6.96 6.20
CA ALA A 55 -4.05 -6.03 6.96
C ALA A 55 -3.19 -4.98 7.69
N GLN A 56 -2.09 -5.40 8.31
CA GLN A 56 -1.15 -4.51 8.98
C GLN A 56 -0.45 -3.56 8.00
N ALA A 57 -0.06 -4.04 6.82
CA ALA A 57 0.53 -3.21 5.76
C ALA A 57 -0.45 -2.12 5.29
N LEU A 58 -1.72 -2.49 5.05
CA LEU A 58 -2.77 -1.52 4.73
C LEU A 58 -2.97 -0.48 5.83
N GLN A 59 -2.90 -0.89 7.11
CA GLN A 59 -3.00 0.04 8.23
C GLN A 59 -1.82 1.01 8.29
N ARG A 60 -0.59 0.53 8.07
CA ARG A 60 0.61 1.39 7.97
C ARG A 60 0.49 2.38 6.81
N ALA A 61 0.11 1.89 5.63
CA ALA A 61 -0.09 2.70 4.44
C ALA A 61 -1.15 3.78 4.65
N ALA A 62 -2.28 3.44 5.28
CA ALA A 62 -3.32 4.39 5.65
C ALA A 62 -2.82 5.45 6.65
N GLY A 63 -1.98 5.05 7.62
CA GLY A 63 -1.34 5.99 8.55
C GLY A 63 -0.42 6.98 7.83
N GLN A 64 0.40 6.51 6.90
CA GLN A 64 1.29 7.36 6.10
C GLN A 64 0.52 8.27 5.14
N ALA A 65 -0.49 7.74 4.46
CA ALA A 65 -1.41 8.49 3.60
C ALA A 65 -2.02 9.69 4.33
N ARG A 66 -2.57 9.49 5.53
CA ARG A 66 -3.13 10.57 6.36
C ARG A 66 -2.10 11.64 6.70
N ARG A 67 -0.85 11.27 6.98
CA ARG A 67 0.24 12.24 7.24
C ARG A 67 0.55 13.06 6.00
N ILE A 68 0.60 12.44 4.82
CA ILE A 68 0.82 13.14 3.55
C ILE A 68 -0.34 14.11 3.27
N THR A 69 -1.59 13.65 3.37
CA THR A 69 -2.77 14.51 3.14
C THR A 69 -2.83 15.68 4.12
N ALA A 70 -2.50 15.44 5.40
CA ALA A 70 -2.43 16.50 6.40
C ALA A 70 -1.32 17.52 6.11
N ALA A 71 -0.17 17.06 5.60
CA ALA A 71 0.92 17.95 5.18
C ALA A 71 0.59 18.75 3.91
N ILE A 72 -0.31 18.25 3.07
CA ILE A 72 -0.75 18.94 1.85
C ILE A 72 -1.70 20.09 2.21
N GLY A 73 -2.65 19.90 3.13
CA GLY A 73 -3.53 20.94 3.69
C GLY A 73 -4.32 21.80 2.68
N PRO A 74 -5.28 22.63 3.11
CA PRO A 74 -5.95 23.61 2.23
C PRO A 74 -5.07 24.84 1.90
N ASP A 75 -3.75 24.75 2.04
CA ASP A 75 -2.82 25.88 1.97
C ASP A 75 -2.45 26.30 0.53
N ARG A 76 -3.44 26.21 -0.38
CA ARG A 76 -3.34 26.75 -1.74
C ARG A 76 -4.58 27.51 -2.22
N SER A 77 -5.42 27.98 -1.30
CA SER A 77 -6.57 28.84 -1.64
C SER A 77 -6.64 30.12 -0.80
N THR A 78 -5.51 30.75 -0.47
CA THR A 78 -5.46 32.16 -0.04
C THR A 78 -4.15 32.81 -0.44
N SER A 79 -4.02 33.18 -1.71
CA SER A 79 -3.15 34.23 -2.29
C SER A 79 -3.34 34.11 -3.80
N THR A 80 -3.88 35.05 -4.56
CA THR A 80 -3.93 36.52 -4.50
C THR A 80 -5.21 36.97 -5.22
#